data_AF-A0A957UVF1-F1
#
_entry.id   AF-A0A957UVF1-F1
#
_cell.length_a   1.000
_cell.length_b   1.000
_cell.length_c   1.000
_cell.angle_alpha   90.00
_cell.angle_beta   90.00
_cell.angle_gamma   90.00
#
_symmetry.space_group_name_H-M   'P 1'
#
loop_
_entity.id
_entity.type
_entity.pdbx_description
1 polymer ?
#
loop_
_entity_poly.entity_id
_entity_poly.type
_entity_poly.pdbx_seq_one_letter_code
_entity_poly.pdbx_strand_id
1 'polypeptide(L)'
;TNYQFMVGGQWVAHPGNIIDYTVNITDHEDPITAGLKDFAMHSEQYYMHIDPSNEVLATTTFGGQYCAWIDGVVMPVVWKRRWGAGRIFYASVGHVAADFNVPEAKEIVRRGMLWAAREL
;
A
#
# COMPACT_ATOMS: atom_id res chain seq x y z
N THR A 1 -13.82 -15.56 -7.65
CA THR A 1 -13.99 -15.41 -6.20
C THR A 1 -12.70 -15.57 -5.41
N ASN A 2 -11.70 -16.34 -5.87
CA ASN A 2 -10.46 -16.54 -5.09
C ASN A 2 -9.44 -15.38 -5.14
N TYR A 3 -9.54 -14.47 -6.11
CA TYR A 3 -8.53 -13.42 -6.27
C TYR A 3 -8.48 -12.46 -5.07
N GLN A 4 -9.63 -11.91 -4.64
CA GLN A 4 -9.68 -11.02 -3.49
C GLN A 4 -9.23 -11.72 -2.20
N PHE A 5 -9.58 -13.00 -2.03
CA PHE A 5 -9.14 -13.77 -0.87
C PHE A 5 -7.63 -14.05 -0.89
N MET A 6 -7.07 -14.33 -2.07
CA MET A 6 -5.63 -14.51 -2.26
C MET A 6 -4.85 -13.21 -2.02
N VAL A 7 -5.31 -12.08 -2.56
CA VAL A 7 -4.66 -10.78 -2.42
C VAL A 7 -4.88 -10.18 -1.03
N GLY A 8 -6.01 -10.49 -0.39
CA GLY A 8 -6.39 -9.95 0.92
C GLY A 8 -6.95 -8.53 0.85
N GLY A 9 -7.40 -8.08 -0.33
CA GLY A 9 -7.91 -6.72 -0.49
C GLY A 9 -8.77 -6.56 -1.73
N GLN A 10 -9.62 -5.53 -1.70
CA GLN A 10 -10.44 -5.10 -2.81
C GLN A 10 -10.46 -3.57 -2.86
N TRP A 11 -10.18 -3.02 -4.04
CA TRP A 11 -10.34 -1.60 -4.31
C TRP A 11 -11.82 -1.21 -4.25
N VAL A 12 -12.12 -0.08 -3.60
CA VAL A 12 -13.48 0.45 -3.45
C VAL A 12 -13.61 1.80 -4.14
N ALA A 13 -12.72 2.74 -3.83
CA ALA A 13 -12.76 4.10 -4.33
C ALA A 13 -11.41 4.80 -4.15
N HIS A 14 -11.29 6.00 -4.72
CA HIS A 14 -10.16 6.93 -4.52
C HIS A 14 -10.70 8.37 -4.49
N PRO A 15 -11.37 8.77 -3.39
CA PRO A 15 -11.99 10.09 -3.27
C PRO A 15 -10.98 11.22 -3.55
N GLY A 16 -11.37 12.19 -4.39
CA GLY A 16 -10.49 13.28 -4.80
C GLY A 16 -9.66 13.01 -6.06
N ASN A 17 -9.70 11.79 -6.60
CA ASN A 17 -8.96 11.36 -7.78
C ASN A 17 -7.44 11.38 -7.58
N ILE A 18 -6.74 12.43 -8.03
CA ILE A 18 -5.29 12.61 -7.87
C ILE A 18 -5.05 13.72 -6.85
N ILE A 19 -4.50 13.37 -5.68
CA ILE A 19 -4.35 14.28 -4.54
C ILE A 19 -3.02 14.07 -3.82
N ASP A 20 -2.65 15.05 -2.99
CA ASP A 20 -1.55 14.93 -2.06
C ASP A 20 -1.96 14.10 -0.83
N TYR A 21 -1.12 13.14 -0.44
CA TYR A 21 -1.27 12.38 0.79
C TYR A 21 0.10 11.91 1.32
N THR A 22 0.12 11.51 2.58
CA THR A 22 1.31 10.91 3.19
C THR A 22 1.14 9.41 3.30
N VAL A 23 2.20 8.67 2.94
CA VAL A 23 2.35 7.26 3.25
C VAL A 23 3.20 7.14 4.52
N ASN A 24 2.67 6.45 5.51
CA ASN A 24 3.30 6.17 6.79
C ASN A 24 3.80 4.73 6.82
N ILE A 25 5.07 4.51 7.11
CA ILE A 25 5.66 3.17 7.24
C ILE A 25 5.29 2.61 8.62
N THR A 26 4.76 1.38 8.66
CA THR A 26 4.32 0.74 9.91
C THR A 26 5.34 -0.23 10.49
N ASP A 27 6.23 -0.76 9.64
CA ASP A 27 7.32 -1.64 10.03
C ASP A 27 8.62 -1.21 9.33
N HIS A 28 9.59 -0.70 10.10
CA HIS A 28 10.87 -0.24 9.59
C HIS A 28 11.96 -1.32 9.57
N GLU A 29 11.68 -2.51 10.09
CA GLU A 29 12.59 -3.66 10.14
C GLU A 29 12.26 -4.69 9.06
N ASP A 30 11.05 -4.66 8.51
CA ASP A 30 10.67 -5.57 7.43
C ASP A 30 11.57 -5.41 6.19
N PRO A 31 12.05 -6.50 5.56
CA PRO A 31 12.92 -6.40 4.39
C PRO A 31 12.38 -5.53 3.25
N ILE A 32 11.04 -5.41 3.09
CA ILE A 32 10.44 -4.59 2.05
C ILE A 32 10.53 -3.09 2.39
N THR A 33 10.34 -2.70 3.64
CA THR A 33 10.28 -1.31 4.10
C THR A 33 11.50 -0.88 4.92
N ALA A 34 12.51 -1.75 5.05
CA ALA A 34 13.68 -1.55 5.87
C ALA A 34 14.37 -0.20 5.63
N GLY A 35 14.49 0.61 6.68
CA GLY A 35 15.13 1.93 6.65
C GLY A 35 14.43 3.01 5.82
N LEU A 36 13.23 2.74 5.29
CA LEU A 36 12.42 3.75 4.62
C LEU A 36 11.74 4.64 5.66
N LYS A 37 11.51 5.90 5.29
CA LYS A 37 10.77 6.88 6.10
C LYS A 37 9.38 7.06 5.51
N ASP A 38 8.52 7.71 6.28
CA ASP A 38 7.27 8.28 5.76
C ASP A 38 7.57 9.22 4.59
N PHE A 39 6.71 9.21 3.58
CA PHE A 39 6.94 9.97 2.35
C PHE A 39 5.63 10.56 1.80
N ALA A 40 5.78 11.67 1.08
CA ALA A 40 4.67 12.33 0.40
C ALA A 40 4.42 11.69 -0.97
N MET A 41 3.15 11.61 -1.36
CA MET A 41 2.70 11.14 -2.66
C MET A 41 1.72 12.14 -3.26
N HIS A 42 1.74 12.28 -4.58
CA HIS A 42 0.71 12.95 -5.36
C HIS A 42 0.18 11.97 -6.40
N SER A 43 -0.90 11.25 -6.06
CA SER A 43 -1.43 10.14 -6.89
C SER A 43 -2.84 9.79 -6.41
N GLU A 44 -3.35 8.62 -6.80
CA GLU A 44 -4.62 8.08 -6.28
C GLU A 44 -4.45 7.58 -4.83
N GLN A 45 -5.23 8.14 -3.89
CA GLN A 45 -5.32 7.64 -2.51
C GLN A 45 -6.43 6.59 -2.41
N TYR A 46 -6.07 5.31 -2.42
CA TYR A 46 -7.06 4.22 -2.45
C TYR A 46 -7.74 3.97 -1.10
N TYR A 47 -9.06 3.84 -1.14
CA TYR A 47 -9.87 3.26 -0.09
C TYR A 47 -10.11 1.78 -0.41
N MET A 48 -9.76 0.92 0.53
CA MET A 48 -9.75 -0.53 0.34
C MET A 48 -10.69 -1.22 1.34
N HIS A 49 -11.33 -2.29 0.92
CA HIS A 49 -11.76 -3.34 1.84
C HIS A 49 -10.60 -4.31 2.02
N ILE A 50 -10.20 -4.57 3.26
CA ILE A 50 -9.00 -5.34 3.59
C ILE A 50 -9.31 -6.55 4.46
N ASP A 51 -8.54 -7.62 4.26
CA ASP A 51 -8.54 -8.78 5.14
C ASP A 51 -7.70 -8.46 6.40
N PRO A 52 -8.24 -8.69 7.61
CA PRO A 52 -7.51 -8.49 8.87
C PRO A 52 -6.23 -9.31 8.99
N SER A 53 -6.06 -10.39 8.22
CA SER A 53 -4.87 -11.23 8.26
C SER A 53 -3.68 -10.67 7.45
N ASN A 54 -3.81 -9.49 6.85
CA ASN A 54 -2.72 -8.87 6.10
C ASN A 54 -1.61 -8.39 7.04
N GLU A 55 -0.36 -8.64 6.68
CA GLU A 55 0.79 -8.03 7.33
C GLU A 55 1.02 -6.65 6.69
N VAL A 56 0.52 -5.61 7.36
CA VAL A 56 0.55 -4.22 6.87
C VAL A 56 1.94 -3.61 7.09
N LEU A 57 2.51 -3.06 6.02
CA LEU A 57 3.86 -2.47 6.00
C LEU A 57 3.83 -0.94 5.83
N ALA A 58 2.75 -0.41 5.26
CA ALA A 58 2.52 1.02 5.19
C ALA A 58 1.02 1.35 5.12
N THR A 59 0.66 2.51 5.64
CA THR A 59 -0.69 3.07 5.68
C THR A 59 -0.73 4.49 5.12
N THR A 60 -1.92 5.01 4.86
CA THR A 60 -2.18 6.44 4.70
C THR A 60 -3.39 6.82 5.56
N THR A 61 -3.55 8.10 5.89
CA THR A 61 -4.70 8.58 6.67
C THR A 61 -5.57 9.48 5.79
N PHE A 62 -6.87 9.20 5.74
CA PHE A 62 -7.84 10.04 5.02
C PHE A 62 -8.21 11.28 5.82
N GLY A 63 -8.20 12.46 5.18
CA GLY A 63 -8.45 13.76 5.83
C GLY A 63 -9.86 14.32 5.66
N GLY A 64 -10.87 13.49 5.37
CA GLY A 64 -12.29 13.90 5.35
C GLY A 64 -12.74 14.87 4.23
N GLN A 65 -11.81 15.53 3.53
CA GLN A 65 -12.08 16.60 2.56
C GLN A 65 -13.07 16.21 1.45
N TYR A 66 -12.95 14.99 0.92
CA TYR A 66 -13.79 14.49 -0.18
C TYR A 66 -14.93 13.59 0.30
N CYS A 67 -14.78 12.96 1.47
CA CYS A 67 -15.77 12.10 2.10
C CYS A 67 -15.67 12.25 3.63
N ALA A 68 -16.54 13.06 4.23
CA ALA A 68 -16.43 13.41 5.66
C ALA A 68 -16.54 12.20 6.61
N TRP A 69 -17.27 11.15 6.22
CA TRP A 69 -17.49 9.96 7.07
C TRP A 69 -16.30 8.99 7.12
N ILE A 70 -15.22 9.25 6.38
CA ILE A 70 -13.96 8.49 6.45
C ILE A 70 -12.79 9.33 7.01
N ASP A 71 -13.09 10.49 7.60
CA ASP A 71 -12.07 11.31 8.24
C ASP A 71 -11.34 10.54 9.35
N GLY A 72 -10.01 10.62 9.37
CA GLY A 72 -9.14 9.90 10.30
C GLY A 72 -9.00 8.40 10.05
N VAL A 73 -9.60 7.85 8.98
CA VAL A 73 -9.43 6.43 8.65
C VAL A 73 -7.99 6.17 8.23
N VAL A 74 -7.32 5.28 8.97
CA VAL A 74 -6.01 4.74 8.64
C VAL A 74 -6.18 3.55 7.71
N MET A 75 -5.75 3.70 6.46
CA MET A 75 -5.95 2.73 5.39
C MET A 75 -4.63 2.07 4.99
N PRO A 76 -4.51 0.73 4.98
CA PRO A 76 -3.36 0.04 4.42
C PRO A 76 -3.15 0.34 2.94
N VAL A 77 -1.91 0.65 2.57
CA VAL A 77 -1.49 0.92 1.18
C VAL A 77 -0.41 -0.05 0.71
N VAL A 78 0.29 -0.71 1.64
CA VAL A 78 1.26 -1.76 1.34
C VAL A 78 1.08 -2.90 2.34
N TRP A 79 0.95 -4.12 1.83
CA TRP A 79 0.92 -5.31 2.68
C TRP A 79 1.50 -6.52 1.98
N LYS A 80 1.78 -7.55 2.78
CA LYS A 80 2.12 -8.88 2.29
C LYS A 80 1.33 -9.95 3.05
N ARG A 81 1.23 -11.13 2.43
CA ARG A 81 0.63 -12.31 3.05
C ARG A 81 1.07 -13.60 2.36
N ARG A 82 0.61 -14.73 2.91
CA ARG A 82 0.78 -16.06 2.32
C ARG A 82 -0.53 -16.56 1.70
N TRP A 83 -0.38 -17.33 0.63
CA TRP A 83 -1.45 -18.15 0.04
C TRP A 83 -0.88 -19.54 -0.25
N GLY A 84 -1.08 -20.48 0.69
CA GLY A 84 -0.31 -21.72 0.71
C GLY A 84 1.20 -21.43 0.76
N ALA A 85 1.97 -22.01 -0.16
CA ALA A 85 3.39 -21.72 -0.29
C ALA A 85 3.69 -20.34 -0.94
N GLY A 86 2.72 -19.72 -1.60
CA GLY A 86 2.88 -18.45 -2.32
C GLY A 86 3.17 -17.27 -1.41
N ARG A 87 3.98 -16.33 -1.91
CA ARG A 87 4.23 -15.01 -1.30
C ARG A 87 3.43 -13.98 -2.08
N ILE A 88 2.51 -13.30 -1.43
CA ILE A 88 1.66 -12.28 -2.03
C ILE A 88 2.10 -10.92 -1.50
N PHE A 89 2.43 -10.01 -2.41
CA PHE A 89 2.77 -8.63 -2.11
C PHE A 89 1.78 -7.71 -2.84
N TYR A 90 1.30 -6.70 -2.14
CA TYR A 90 0.46 -5.65 -2.70
C TYR A 90 0.99 -4.27 -2.31
N ALA A 91 0.97 -3.35 -3.26
CA ALA A 91 1.17 -1.93 -3.03
C ALA A 91 0.19 -1.14 -3.90
N SER A 92 -0.54 -0.19 -3.31
CA SER A 92 -1.42 0.72 -4.05
C SER A 92 -0.67 1.91 -4.65
N VAL A 93 0.57 2.17 -4.22
CA VAL A 93 1.38 3.27 -4.76
C VAL A 93 1.82 2.93 -6.19
N GLY A 94 1.49 3.81 -7.13
CA GLY A 94 1.85 3.70 -8.55
C GLY A 94 0.65 3.63 -9.48
N HIS A 95 0.25 4.78 -10.02
CA HIS A 95 -0.77 4.97 -11.07
C HIS A 95 -0.10 5.28 -12.43
N VAL A 96 0.95 6.10 -12.42
CA VAL A 96 1.78 6.42 -13.60
C VAL A 96 3.27 6.19 -13.31
N ALA A 97 4.08 6.06 -14.36
CA ALA A 97 5.53 5.82 -14.22
C ALA A 97 6.25 6.91 -13.41
N ALA A 98 5.75 8.16 -13.47
CA ALA A 98 6.32 9.28 -12.73
C ALA A 98 6.15 9.16 -11.20
N ASP A 99 5.20 8.36 -10.72
CA ASP A 99 5.02 8.10 -9.28
C ASP A 99 6.26 7.41 -8.67
N PHE A 100 6.99 6.65 -9.49
CA PHE A 100 8.25 6.02 -9.09
C PHE A 100 9.45 6.96 -9.17
N ASN A 101 9.25 8.26 -9.42
CA ASN A 101 10.24 9.27 -9.10
C ASN A 101 10.32 9.53 -7.58
N VAL A 102 9.30 9.12 -6.81
CA VAL A 102 9.36 9.04 -5.35
C VAL A 102 10.20 7.81 -4.97
N PRO A 103 11.41 8.00 -4.41
CA PRO A 103 12.37 6.90 -4.21
C PRO A 103 11.83 5.79 -3.30
N GLU A 104 11.09 6.15 -2.26
CA GLU A 104 10.50 5.21 -1.31
C GLU A 104 9.45 4.32 -2.00
N ALA A 105 8.55 4.90 -2.80
CA ALA A 105 7.55 4.14 -3.55
C ALA A 105 8.21 3.16 -4.54
N LYS A 106 9.24 3.62 -5.27
CA LYS A 106 10.01 2.78 -6.18
C LYS A 106 10.70 1.62 -5.46
N GLU A 107 11.32 1.91 -4.32
CA GLU A 107 12.08 0.92 -3.56
C GLU A 107 11.15 -0.12 -2.91
N ILE A 108 9.99 0.29 -2.40
CA ILE A 108 8.95 -0.62 -1.89
C ILE A 108 8.51 -1.60 -2.97
N VAL A 109 8.16 -1.10 -4.16
CA VAL A 109 7.69 -1.98 -5.25
C VAL A 109 8.83 -2.90 -5.71
N ARG A 110 10.06 -2.40 -5.84
CA ARG A 110 11.24 -3.22 -6.18
C ARG A 110 11.46 -4.34 -5.17
N ARG A 111 11.51 -4.03 -3.87
CA ARG A 111 11.75 -5.00 -2.79
C ARG A 111 10.58 -5.97 -2.64
N GLY A 112 9.35 -5.50 -2.77
CA GLY A 112 8.15 -6.34 -2.70
C GLY A 112 8.10 -7.38 -3.82
N MET A 113 8.46 -6.99 -5.06
CA MET A 113 8.61 -7.94 -6.17
C MET A 113 9.68 -8.99 -5.88
N LEU A 114 10.87 -8.58 -5.40
CA LEU A 114 11.94 -9.51 -5.04
C LEU A 114 11.55 -10.44 -3.89
N TRP A 115 10.90 -9.92 -2.87
CA TRP A 115 10.39 -10.72 -1.75
C TRP A 115 9.38 -11.75 -2.23
N ALA A 116 8.44 -11.38 -3.08
CA ALA A 116 7.46 -12.29 -3.66
C ALA A 116 8.13 -13.38 -4.53
N ALA A 117 9.17 -13.00 -5.28
CA ALA A 117 9.98 -13.90 -6.09
C ALA A 117 10.94 -14.80 -5.29
N ARG A 118 11.15 -14.53 -3.99
CA ARG A 118 12.13 -15.19 -3.10
C ARG A 118 13.60 -14.85 -3.40
N GLU A 119 13.81 -13.66 -3.94
CA GLU A 119 15.12 -13.08 -4.24
C GLU A 119 15.55 -12.03 -3.19
N LEU A 120 14.75 -11.89 -2.12
CA LEU A 120 15.00 -11.04 -0.96
C LEU A 120 15.02 -11.88 0.32
#